data_AF-A0A970RZ96-F1
#
_entry.id   AF-A0A970RZ96-F1
#
_cell.length_a   1.000
_cell.length_b   1.000
_cell.length_c   1.000
_cell.angle_alpha   90.00
_cell.angle_beta   90.00
_cell.angle_gamma   90.00
#
_symmetry.space_group_name_H-M   'P 1'
#
loop_
_entity.id
_entity.type
_entity.pdbx_description
1 polymer ?
#
loop_
_entity_poly.entity_id
_entity_poly.type
_entity_poly.pdbx_seq_one_letter_code
_entity_poly.pdbx_strand_id
1 'polypeptide(L)'
;MNNPKQIRTALISVYHKEGLDRIITKLNALGVKILSTGGTAAFIESLGVPVDRVEDLTGYPGILGGRVKTLHPKVFGGILSRREDPGDQEQMATYEIPEIDLVVVDLYPFSETVASGADHQEIIEKIDIGGISLIRAAAKNYDGVVIIPSKQWYPTLQNILEVQAGKTSQEERYNLAVAAFAESSRYDSAIYNHLAGTKSNDFRYAEGPGRSLRYGENPHQAGIFYGDLQHFFDQLHGNEISYNNMLDFESAVALIDDFE
;
A
#
# COMPACT_ATOMS: atom_id res chain seq x y z
N MET A 1 7.91 15.17 21.24
CA MET A 1 7.00 14.68 20.19
C MET A 1 7.21 13.17 20.04
N ASN A 2 6.85 12.38 21.05
CA ASN A 2 6.92 10.92 20.98
C ASN A 2 5.64 10.40 21.66
N ASN A 3 4.58 10.22 20.88
CA ASN A 3 3.37 9.54 21.34
C ASN A 3 3.37 8.13 20.74
N PRO A 4 4.06 7.17 21.39
CA PRO A 4 4.11 5.80 20.90
C PRO A 4 2.71 5.20 20.93
N LYS A 5 2.29 4.60 19.82
CA LYS A 5 1.00 3.89 19.73
C LYS A 5 1.25 2.39 19.62
N GLN A 6 0.50 1.61 20.39
CA GLN A 6 0.55 0.16 20.39
C GLN A 6 -0.46 -0.37 19.39
N ILE A 7 -0.05 -1.28 18.51
CA ILE A 7 -0.97 -2.03 17.66
C ILE A 7 -1.72 -3.03 18.56
N ARG A 8 -3.05 -2.90 18.64
CA ARG A 8 -3.93 -3.82 19.37
C ARG A 8 -4.98 -4.45 18.46
N THR A 9 -5.41 -3.74 17.43
CA THR A 9 -6.32 -4.27 16.40
C THR A 9 -5.75 -4.04 15.00
N ALA A 10 -5.74 -5.08 14.17
CA ALA A 10 -5.28 -5.04 12.79
C ALA A 10 -6.41 -5.41 11.82
N LEU A 11 -6.69 -4.55 10.84
CA LEU A 11 -7.53 -4.87 9.69
C LEU A 11 -6.64 -5.31 8.52
N ILE A 12 -6.82 -6.54 8.04
CA ILE A 12 -5.98 -7.13 7.00
C ILE A 12 -6.87 -7.54 5.82
N SER A 13 -6.65 -6.92 4.66
CA SER A 13 -7.41 -7.18 3.45
C SER A 13 -6.47 -7.15 2.25
N VAL A 14 -5.92 -8.30 1.88
CA VAL A 14 -4.90 -8.40 0.84
C VAL A 14 -5.26 -9.39 -0.27
N TYR A 15 -4.93 -9.02 -1.50
CA TYR A 15 -4.96 -9.86 -2.67
C TYR A 15 -3.81 -10.87 -2.67
N HIS A 16 -2.56 -10.44 -2.44
CA HIS A 16 -1.41 -11.33 -2.35
C HIS A 16 -1.17 -11.80 -0.92
N LYS A 17 -0.83 -13.09 -0.72
CA LYS A 17 -0.63 -13.68 0.62
C LYS A 17 0.83 -14.04 0.90
N GLU A 18 1.72 -13.88 -0.08
CA GLU A 18 3.13 -14.19 0.07
C GLU A 18 3.77 -13.34 1.19
N GLY A 19 4.40 -14.01 2.15
CA GLY A 19 5.06 -13.38 3.31
C GLY A 19 4.13 -12.85 4.40
N LEU A 20 2.81 -13.02 4.24
CA LEU A 20 1.82 -12.60 5.24
C LEU A 20 1.80 -13.51 6.47
N ASP A 21 2.11 -14.80 6.31
CA ASP A 21 2.18 -15.82 7.35
C ASP A 21 3.03 -15.40 8.57
N ARG A 22 4.22 -14.83 8.32
CA ARG A 22 5.12 -14.34 9.37
C ARG A 22 4.50 -13.17 10.14
N ILE A 23 3.87 -12.24 9.43
CA ILE A 23 3.19 -11.08 10.02
C ILE A 23 2.03 -11.55 10.91
N ILE A 24 1.16 -12.41 10.39
CA ILE A 24 -0.02 -12.93 11.10
C ILE A 24 0.39 -13.68 12.37
N THR A 25 1.38 -14.57 12.26
CA THR A 25 1.89 -15.32 13.42
C THR A 25 2.41 -14.38 14.50
N LYS A 26 3.14 -13.33 14.11
CA LYS A 26 3.69 -12.37 15.06
C LYS A 26 2.62 -11.48 15.69
N LEU A 27 1.63 -11.03 14.92
CA LEU A 27 0.47 -10.28 15.44
C LEU A 27 -0.27 -11.10 16.49
N ASN A 28 -0.55 -12.38 16.20
CA ASN A 28 -1.21 -13.28 17.14
C ASN A 28 -0.37 -13.49 18.41
N ALA A 29 0.95 -13.68 18.28
CA ALA A 29 1.84 -13.82 19.43
C ALA A 29 1.90 -12.56 20.33
N LEU A 30 1.64 -11.38 19.77
CA LEU A 30 1.52 -10.12 20.51
C LEU A 30 0.11 -9.88 21.07
N GLY A 31 -0.84 -10.80 20.84
CA GLY A 31 -2.23 -10.67 21.27
C GLY A 31 -3.02 -9.62 20.49
N VAL A 32 -2.58 -9.28 19.27
CA VAL A 32 -3.30 -8.34 18.40
C VAL A 32 -4.56 -9.01 17.86
N LYS A 33 -5.70 -8.34 18.01
CA LYS A 33 -6.97 -8.75 17.43
C LYS A 33 -6.94 -8.53 15.92
N ILE A 34 -7.28 -9.55 15.14
CA ILE A 34 -7.25 -9.47 13.67
C ILE A 34 -8.67 -9.41 13.12
N LEU A 35 -8.95 -8.39 12.31
CA LEU A 35 -10.15 -8.23 11.49
C LEU A 35 -9.78 -8.53 10.03
N SER A 36 -10.58 -9.32 9.31
CA SER A 36 -10.32 -9.60 7.89
C SER A 36 -11.59 -9.88 7.10
N THR A 37 -11.46 -10.03 5.78
CA THR A 37 -12.56 -10.32 4.85
C THR A 37 -12.24 -11.51 3.94
N GLY A 38 -13.28 -12.22 3.52
CA GLY A 38 -13.23 -13.20 2.42
C GLY A 38 -12.03 -14.16 2.46
N GLY A 39 -11.28 -14.21 1.35
CA GLY A 39 -10.15 -15.14 1.21
C GLY A 39 -8.96 -14.85 2.13
N THR A 40 -8.82 -13.61 2.61
CA THR A 40 -7.75 -13.25 3.58
C THR A 40 -8.08 -13.81 4.95
N ALA A 41 -9.34 -13.72 5.39
CA ALA A 41 -9.79 -14.35 6.63
C ALA A 41 -9.58 -15.88 6.59
N ALA A 42 -9.99 -16.53 5.49
CA ALA A 42 -9.79 -17.97 5.32
C ALA A 42 -8.30 -18.39 5.35
N PHE A 43 -7.40 -17.57 4.79
CA PHE A 43 -5.97 -17.81 4.87
C PHE A 43 -5.47 -17.73 6.33
N ILE A 44 -5.87 -16.71 7.07
CA ILE A 44 -5.50 -16.53 8.49
C ILE A 44 -6.03 -17.69 9.35
N GLU A 45 -7.29 -18.10 9.13
CA GLU A 45 -7.90 -19.27 9.78
C GLU A 45 -7.09 -20.55 9.53
N SER A 46 -6.58 -20.74 8.30
CA SER A 46 -5.77 -21.92 7.95
C SER A 46 -4.43 -21.99 8.67
N LEU A 47 -3.93 -20.85 9.19
CA LEU A 47 -2.76 -20.80 10.07
C LEU A 47 -3.09 -21.10 11.55
N GLY A 48 -4.36 -21.40 11.87
CA GLY A 48 -4.83 -21.63 13.24
C GLY A 48 -4.90 -20.36 14.09
N VAL A 49 -4.93 -19.19 13.46
CA VAL A 49 -5.01 -17.90 14.14
C VAL A 49 -6.46 -17.41 14.20
N PRO A 50 -6.97 -16.97 15.37
CA PRO A 50 -8.30 -16.39 15.47
C PRO A 50 -8.42 -15.12 14.61
N VAL A 51 -9.52 -15.02 13.87
CA VAL A 51 -9.83 -13.83 13.07
C VAL A 51 -11.31 -13.52 13.16
N ASP A 52 -11.62 -12.25 13.37
CA ASP A 52 -12.98 -11.73 13.31
C ASP A 52 -13.27 -11.30 11.87
N ARG A 53 -14.42 -11.70 11.36
CA ARG A 53 -14.85 -11.30 10.01
C ARG A 53 -15.47 -9.91 10.04
N VAL A 54 -15.10 -9.09 9.06
CA VAL A 54 -15.67 -7.73 8.91
C VAL A 54 -17.18 -7.82 8.61
N GLU A 55 -17.63 -8.87 7.95
CA GLU A 55 -19.05 -9.16 7.72
C GLU A 55 -19.82 -9.25 9.05
N ASP A 56 -19.24 -9.89 10.07
CA ASP A 56 -19.85 -10.03 11.40
C ASP A 56 -19.85 -8.69 12.15
N LEU A 57 -18.77 -7.90 12.01
CA LEU A 57 -18.68 -6.57 12.60
C LEU A 57 -19.74 -5.61 12.03
N THR A 58 -19.93 -5.64 10.71
CA THR A 58 -20.80 -4.71 10.00
C THR A 58 -22.26 -5.17 10.01
N GLY A 59 -22.52 -6.47 10.14
CA GLY A 59 -23.84 -7.07 9.98
C GLY A 59 -24.31 -7.12 8.53
N TYR A 60 -23.44 -6.79 7.56
CA TYR A 60 -23.76 -6.81 6.14
C TYR A 60 -22.98 -7.94 5.45
N PRO A 61 -23.65 -8.82 4.69
CA PRO A 61 -22.97 -9.81 3.88
C PRO A 61 -22.23 -9.12 2.71
N GLY A 62 -21.25 -9.81 2.13
CA GLY A 62 -20.64 -9.37 0.87
C GLY A 62 -21.65 -9.36 -0.27
N ILE A 63 -22.19 -8.19 -0.61
CA ILE A 63 -23.14 -7.98 -1.73
C ILE A 63 -22.43 -7.45 -2.98
N LEU A 64 -23.15 -7.44 -4.12
CA LEU A 64 -22.70 -6.87 -5.40
C LEU A 64 -21.34 -7.43 -5.87
N GLY A 65 -21.19 -8.76 -5.82
CA GLY A 65 -19.92 -9.43 -6.20
C GLY A 65 -18.75 -9.08 -5.27
N GLY A 66 -19.01 -8.50 -4.10
CA GLY A 66 -17.99 -8.09 -3.15
C GLY A 66 -17.47 -6.67 -3.30
N ARG A 67 -18.09 -5.84 -4.16
CA ARG A 67 -17.67 -4.45 -4.42
C ARG A 67 -17.77 -3.52 -3.19
N VAL A 68 -18.59 -3.86 -2.20
CA VAL A 68 -18.90 -3.00 -1.05
C VAL A 68 -18.64 -3.66 0.31
N LYS A 69 -17.69 -4.61 0.39
CA LYS A 69 -17.41 -5.39 1.61
C LYS A 69 -16.94 -4.56 2.80
N THR A 70 -16.10 -3.54 2.56
CA THR A 70 -15.43 -2.77 3.63
C THR A 70 -15.95 -1.35 3.76
N LEU A 71 -16.80 -0.89 2.84
CA LEU A 71 -17.36 0.47 2.76
C LEU A 71 -18.47 0.69 3.81
N HIS A 72 -18.10 0.60 5.09
CA HIS A 72 -19.05 0.67 6.20
C HIS A 72 -18.57 1.60 7.33
N PRO A 73 -19.46 2.38 7.97
CA PRO A 73 -19.09 3.29 9.07
C PRO A 73 -18.38 2.61 10.25
N LYS A 74 -18.72 1.36 10.59
CA LYS A 74 -18.00 0.63 11.64
C LYS A 74 -16.52 0.33 11.30
N VAL A 75 -16.18 0.21 10.02
CA VAL A 75 -14.79 0.01 9.58
C VAL A 75 -14.09 1.36 9.54
N PHE A 76 -14.67 2.32 8.81
CA PHE A 76 -14.06 3.63 8.61
C PHE A 76 -14.04 4.49 9.88
N GLY A 77 -15.03 4.36 10.75
CA GLY A 77 -15.04 4.99 12.07
C GLY A 77 -13.90 4.48 12.94
N GLY A 78 -13.67 3.16 12.95
CA GLY A 78 -12.56 2.55 13.68
C GLY A 78 -11.17 3.02 13.21
N ILE A 79 -11.05 3.35 11.92
CA ILE A 79 -9.84 3.88 11.30
C ILE A 79 -9.71 5.40 11.49
N LEU A 80 -10.79 6.17 11.32
CA LEU A 80 -10.75 7.64 11.20
C LEU A 80 -11.04 8.38 12.50
N SER A 81 -11.54 7.72 13.54
CA SER A 81 -11.80 8.36 14.83
C SER A 81 -10.53 8.99 15.39
N ARG A 82 -10.63 10.23 15.87
CA ARG A 82 -9.55 10.92 16.56
C ARG A 82 -9.50 10.38 17.99
N ARG A 83 -8.39 9.73 18.33
CA ARG A 83 -8.20 9.03 19.61
C ARG A 83 -8.31 9.95 20.83
N GLU A 84 -7.98 11.22 20.67
CA GLU A 84 -7.95 12.21 21.75
C GLU A 84 -9.16 13.17 21.72
N ASP A 85 -10.12 12.99 20.80
CA ASP A 85 -11.32 13.83 20.71
C ASP A 85 -12.48 13.19 21.50
N PRO A 86 -12.98 13.83 22.58
CA PRO A 86 -14.03 13.24 23.43
C PRO A 86 -15.33 12.94 22.69
N GLY A 87 -15.68 13.74 21.67
CA GLY A 87 -16.91 13.55 20.90
C GLY A 87 -16.82 12.30 20.01
N ASP A 88 -15.67 12.09 19.36
CA ASP A 88 -15.43 10.86 18.59
C ASP A 88 -15.49 9.63 19.52
N GLN A 89 -14.90 9.70 20.72
CA GLN A 89 -14.91 8.59 21.68
C GLN A 89 -16.32 8.24 22.18
N GLU A 90 -17.18 9.23 22.44
CA GLU A 90 -18.59 9.01 22.79
C GLU A 90 -19.37 8.33 21.67
N GLN A 91 -19.16 8.78 20.42
CA GLN A 91 -19.78 8.18 19.24
C GLN A 91 -19.31 6.74 19.02
N MET A 92 -18.00 6.49 19.13
CA MET A 92 -17.41 5.16 19.03
C MET A 92 -18.04 4.18 20.02
N ALA A 93 -18.22 4.60 21.28
CA ALA A 93 -18.89 3.81 22.30
C ALA A 93 -20.38 3.58 21.99
N THR A 94 -21.10 4.63 21.60
CA THR A 94 -22.54 4.59 21.30
C THR A 94 -22.87 3.63 20.15
N TYR A 95 -22.03 3.61 19.11
CA TYR A 95 -22.25 2.80 17.91
C TYR A 95 -21.43 1.50 17.89
N GLU A 96 -20.80 1.15 19.02
CA GLU A 96 -20.00 -0.07 19.20
C GLU A 96 -18.94 -0.23 18.09
N ILE A 97 -18.25 0.86 17.78
CA ILE A 97 -17.23 0.90 16.74
C ILE A 97 -15.89 0.53 17.38
N PRO A 98 -15.20 -0.54 16.93
CA PRO A 98 -13.90 -0.91 17.47
C PRO A 98 -12.80 -0.01 16.90
N GLU A 99 -11.80 0.29 17.72
CA GLU A 99 -10.58 0.96 17.23
C GLU A 99 -9.77 0.02 16.33
N ILE A 100 -9.21 0.58 15.26
CA ILE A 100 -8.28 -0.10 14.35
C ILE A 100 -6.94 0.65 14.38
N ASP A 101 -5.85 -0.04 14.75
CA ASP A 101 -4.52 0.57 14.90
C ASP A 101 -3.59 0.26 13.72
N LEU A 102 -3.85 -0.85 13.02
CA LEU A 102 -3.07 -1.28 11.86
C LEU A 102 -4.03 -1.61 10.71
N VAL A 103 -3.73 -1.10 9.53
CA VAL A 103 -4.39 -1.49 8.28
C VAL A 103 -3.33 -2.06 7.35
N VAL A 104 -3.49 -3.32 6.94
CA VAL A 104 -2.67 -3.99 5.93
C VAL A 104 -3.54 -4.27 4.72
N VAL A 105 -3.19 -3.66 3.61
CA VAL A 105 -3.97 -3.74 2.38
C VAL A 105 -3.01 -3.69 1.20
N ASP A 106 -3.31 -4.41 0.15
CA ASP A 106 -2.72 -4.22 -1.17
C ASP A 106 -3.85 -4.16 -2.20
N LEU A 107 -3.60 -3.41 -3.26
CA LEU A 107 -4.56 -3.23 -4.33
C LEU A 107 -4.45 -4.39 -5.32
N TYR A 108 -5.52 -4.61 -6.08
CA TYR A 108 -5.45 -5.49 -7.24
C TYR A 108 -4.37 -4.98 -8.22
N PRO A 109 -3.57 -5.85 -8.84
CA PRO A 109 -2.53 -5.43 -9.77
C PRO A 109 -3.13 -4.94 -11.10
N PHE A 110 -3.67 -3.73 -11.10
CA PHE A 110 -4.36 -3.13 -12.24
C PHE A 110 -3.44 -3.02 -13.46
N SER A 111 -2.23 -2.48 -13.29
CA SER A 111 -1.25 -2.33 -14.38
C SER A 111 -0.86 -3.68 -15.00
N GLU A 112 -0.71 -4.73 -14.19
CA GLU A 112 -0.42 -6.08 -14.69
C GLU A 112 -1.61 -6.66 -15.48
N THR A 113 -2.84 -6.37 -15.03
CA THR A 113 -4.06 -6.78 -15.74
C THR A 113 -4.15 -6.14 -17.11
N VAL A 114 -3.89 -4.83 -17.19
CA VAL A 114 -3.83 -4.11 -18.47
C VAL A 114 -2.75 -4.70 -19.38
N ALA A 115 -1.56 -4.98 -18.83
CA ALA A 115 -0.45 -5.57 -19.59
C ALA A 115 -0.74 -7.01 -20.08
N SER A 116 -1.61 -7.76 -19.39
CA SER A 116 -2.00 -9.11 -19.80
C SER A 116 -2.87 -9.18 -21.07
N GLY A 117 -3.40 -8.03 -21.52
CA GLY A 117 -4.32 -7.97 -22.67
C GLY A 117 -5.75 -8.40 -22.33
N ALA A 118 -6.13 -8.38 -21.06
CA ALA A 118 -7.50 -8.59 -20.59
C ALA A 118 -8.49 -7.64 -21.29
N ASP A 119 -9.74 -8.05 -21.43
CA ASP A 119 -10.73 -7.18 -22.06
C ASP A 119 -11.07 -5.97 -21.18
N HIS A 120 -11.69 -4.95 -21.78
CA HIS A 120 -12.01 -3.72 -21.06
C HIS A 120 -12.93 -3.97 -19.85
N GLN A 121 -13.90 -4.88 -19.96
CA GLN A 121 -14.82 -5.16 -18.86
C GLN A 121 -14.10 -5.83 -17.69
N GLU A 122 -13.20 -6.77 -17.97
CA GLU A 122 -12.34 -7.40 -16.98
C GLU A 122 -11.47 -6.38 -16.26
N ILE A 123 -10.84 -5.45 -17.01
CA ILE A 123 -10.02 -4.38 -16.43
C ILE A 123 -10.85 -3.47 -15.52
N ILE A 124 -12.08 -3.10 -15.93
CA ILE A 124 -12.98 -2.29 -15.09
C ILE A 124 -13.36 -3.01 -13.80
N GLU A 125 -13.59 -4.33 -13.83
CA GLU A 125 -13.85 -5.11 -12.61
C GLU A 125 -12.67 -5.17 -11.65
N LYS A 126 -11.44 -4.89 -12.12
CA LYS A 126 -10.23 -4.84 -11.28
C LYS A 126 -9.99 -3.50 -10.61
N ILE A 127 -10.82 -2.49 -10.87
CA ILE A 127 -10.73 -1.21 -10.17
C ILE A 127 -11.24 -1.37 -8.74
N ASP A 128 -10.30 -1.53 -7.80
CA ASP A 128 -10.58 -1.62 -6.38
C ASP A 128 -11.01 -0.27 -5.76
N ILE A 129 -12.23 -0.25 -5.22
CA ILE A 129 -12.81 0.89 -4.49
C ILE A 129 -12.60 0.75 -2.98
N GLY A 130 -12.65 -0.48 -2.46
CA GLY A 130 -12.55 -0.76 -1.04
C GLY A 130 -11.12 -0.57 -0.54
N GLY A 131 -10.15 -1.20 -1.22
CA GLY A 131 -8.74 -1.13 -0.89
C GLY A 131 -8.20 0.30 -0.91
N ILE A 132 -8.48 1.06 -1.98
CA ILE A 132 -8.01 2.46 -2.10
C ILE A 132 -8.61 3.35 -1.01
N SER A 133 -9.88 3.12 -0.63
CA SER A 133 -10.53 3.86 0.44
C SER A 133 -9.88 3.56 1.79
N LEU A 134 -9.56 2.29 2.08
CA LEU A 134 -8.85 1.89 3.30
C LEU A 134 -7.44 2.50 3.38
N ILE A 135 -6.67 2.46 2.29
CA ILE A 135 -5.34 3.09 2.19
C ILE A 135 -5.42 4.56 2.58
N ARG A 136 -6.32 5.31 1.94
CA ARG A 136 -6.44 6.76 2.15
C ARG A 136 -6.96 7.10 3.56
N ALA A 137 -7.90 6.31 4.09
CA ALA A 137 -8.43 6.53 5.43
C ALA A 137 -7.37 6.32 6.51
N ALA A 138 -6.61 5.22 6.43
CA ALA A 138 -5.55 4.93 7.38
C ALA A 138 -4.40 5.94 7.28
N ALA A 139 -3.99 6.29 6.05
CA ALA A 139 -2.96 7.30 5.81
C ALA A 139 -3.37 8.69 6.32
N LYS A 140 -4.64 9.08 6.16
CA LYS A 140 -5.16 10.34 6.72
C LYS A 140 -5.04 10.39 8.24
N ASN A 141 -5.31 9.27 8.93
CA ASN A 141 -5.28 9.19 10.40
C ASN A 141 -3.98 8.60 10.95
N TYR A 142 -2.85 8.91 10.33
CA TYR A 142 -1.53 8.39 10.72
C TYR A 142 -1.13 8.74 12.16
N ASP A 143 -1.77 9.74 12.78
CA ASP A 143 -1.57 10.05 14.19
C ASP A 143 -1.90 8.86 15.11
N GLY A 144 -2.91 8.05 14.72
CA GLY A 144 -3.36 6.89 15.49
C GLY A 144 -3.25 5.54 14.77
N VAL A 145 -3.07 5.53 13.45
CA VAL A 145 -3.15 4.31 12.63
C VAL A 145 -1.88 4.09 11.82
N VAL A 146 -1.42 2.83 11.80
CA VAL A 146 -0.33 2.36 10.94
C VAL A 146 -0.93 1.82 9.64
N ILE A 147 -0.44 2.27 8.49
CA ILE A 147 -0.84 1.76 7.17
C ILE A 147 0.31 0.99 6.53
N ILE A 148 0.04 -0.21 6.04
CA ILE A 148 0.91 -0.97 5.16
C ILE A 148 0.20 -1.08 3.80
N PRO A 149 0.57 -0.25 2.80
CA PRO A 149 -0.22 -0.07 1.58
C PRO A 149 0.10 -1.07 0.46
N SER A 150 1.19 -1.84 0.61
CA SER A 150 1.58 -2.89 -0.35
C SER A 150 2.62 -3.83 0.26
N LYS A 151 2.81 -5.00 -0.37
CA LYS A 151 3.74 -6.06 0.08
C LYS A 151 5.19 -5.59 0.27
N GLN A 152 5.63 -4.57 -0.49
CA GLN A 152 6.99 -4.02 -0.36
C GLN A 152 7.29 -3.44 1.03
N TRP A 153 6.23 -3.10 1.80
CA TRP A 153 6.34 -2.55 3.15
C TRP A 153 6.24 -3.62 4.26
N TYR A 154 6.08 -4.90 3.89
CA TYR A 154 6.06 -6.00 4.87
C TYR A 154 7.34 -6.09 5.71
N PRO A 155 8.56 -5.90 5.16
CA PRO A 155 9.78 -5.86 5.97
C PRO A 155 9.73 -4.78 7.06
N THR A 156 9.19 -3.61 6.75
CA THR A 156 9.00 -2.53 7.72
C THR A 156 8.03 -2.94 8.84
N LEU A 157 6.88 -3.54 8.48
CA LEU A 157 5.94 -4.05 9.48
C LEU A 157 6.58 -5.15 10.34
N GLN A 158 7.30 -6.09 9.73
CA GLN A 158 8.00 -7.14 10.47
C GLN A 158 8.98 -6.55 11.48
N ASN A 159 9.76 -5.54 11.10
CA ASN A 159 10.65 -4.85 12.04
C ASN A 159 9.89 -4.19 13.20
N ILE A 160 8.77 -3.51 12.94
CA ILE A 160 7.91 -2.93 13.98
C ILE A 160 7.41 -4.01 14.95
N LEU A 161 6.96 -5.15 14.42
CA LEU A 161 6.40 -6.23 15.24
C LEU A 161 7.48 -7.00 16.02
N GLU A 162 8.63 -7.25 15.41
CA GLU A 162 9.71 -8.06 15.99
C GLU A 162 10.60 -7.26 16.95
N VAL A 163 11.08 -6.09 16.52
CA VAL A 163 12.05 -5.28 17.27
C VAL A 163 11.35 -4.34 18.24
N GLN A 164 10.19 -3.78 17.86
CA GLN A 164 9.49 -2.77 18.66
C GLN A 164 8.26 -3.33 19.38
N ALA A 165 8.02 -4.64 19.30
CA ALA A 165 6.88 -5.33 19.91
C ALA A 165 5.52 -4.69 19.54
N GLY A 166 5.38 -4.22 18.29
CA GLY A 166 4.16 -3.60 17.79
C GLY A 166 3.92 -2.16 18.27
N LYS A 167 4.90 -1.52 18.89
CA LYS A 167 4.88 -0.07 19.16
C LYS A 167 5.39 0.68 17.94
N THR A 168 4.78 1.83 17.66
CA THR A 168 5.20 2.72 16.57
C THR A 168 5.38 4.15 17.05
N SER A 169 6.37 4.83 16.51
CA SER A 169 6.54 6.28 16.60
C SER A 169 5.60 7.01 15.62
N GLN A 170 5.38 8.30 15.87
CA GLN A 170 4.60 9.13 14.94
C GLN A 170 5.31 9.31 13.59
N GLU A 171 6.65 9.39 13.60
CA GLU A 171 7.46 9.53 12.39
C GLU A 171 7.33 8.30 11.48
N GLU A 172 7.37 7.09 12.03
CA GLU A 172 7.16 5.86 11.26
C GLU A 172 5.77 5.83 10.62
N ARG A 173 4.73 6.19 11.38
CA ARG A 173 3.36 6.25 10.86
C ARG A 173 3.23 7.31 9.75
N TYR A 174 3.87 8.46 9.93
CA TYR A 174 3.90 9.51 8.91
C TYR A 174 4.58 9.03 7.62
N ASN A 175 5.75 8.40 7.72
CA ASN A 175 6.48 7.88 6.56
C ASN A 175 5.67 6.81 5.81
N LEU A 176 4.99 5.93 6.55
CA LEU A 176 4.08 4.94 5.97
C LEU A 176 2.84 5.59 5.32
N ALA A 177 2.34 6.69 5.87
CA ALA A 177 1.25 7.45 5.27
C ALA A 177 1.67 8.14 3.95
N VAL A 178 2.90 8.67 3.89
CA VAL A 178 3.47 9.20 2.64
C VAL A 178 3.56 8.08 1.59
N ALA A 179 4.05 6.90 1.98
CA ALA A 179 4.09 5.74 1.09
C ALA A 179 2.71 5.30 0.60
N ALA A 180 1.70 5.34 1.48
CA ALA A 180 0.32 5.01 1.15
C ALA A 180 -0.28 5.99 0.13
N PHE A 181 -0.03 7.29 0.26
CA PHE A 181 -0.49 8.26 -0.74
C PHE A 181 0.27 8.13 -2.06
N ALA A 182 1.56 7.79 -2.04
CA ALA A 182 2.31 7.47 -3.26
C ALA A 182 1.72 6.27 -4.01
N GLU A 183 1.38 5.19 -3.30
CA GLU A 183 0.70 4.02 -3.86
C GLU A 183 -0.66 4.41 -4.48
N SER A 184 -1.46 5.21 -3.77
CA SER A 184 -2.76 5.67 -4.29
C SER A 184 -2.62 6.54 -5.54
N SER A 185 -1.62 7.42 -5.58
CA SER A 185 -1.39 8.32 -6.72
C SER A 185 -0.93 7.54 -7.95
N ARG A 186 -0.09 6.51 -7.77
CA ARG A 186 0.32 5.61 -8.85
C ARG A 186 -0.87 4.84 -9.41
N TYR A 187 -1.68 4.27 -8.52
CA TYR A 187 -2.86 3.49 -8.89
C TYR A 187 -3.89 4.31 -9.68
N ASP A 188 -4.24 5.51 -9.19
CA ASP A 188 -5.19 6.39 -9.89
C ASP A 188 -4.64 6.90 -11.22
N SER A 189 -3.32 7.14 -11.31
CA SER A 189 -2.68 7.53 -12.58
C SER A 189 -2.76 6.40 -13.61
N ALA A 190 -2.55 5.14 -13.20
CA ALA A 190 -2.67 3.98 -14.08
C ALA A 190 -4.09 3.81 -14.60
N ILE A 191 -5.11 3.94 -13.72
CA ILE A 191 -6.52 3.90 -14.12
C ILE A 191 -6.84 5.02 -15.10
N TYR A 192 -6.42 6.26 -14.79
CA TYR A 192 -6.64 7.41 -15.66
C TYR A 192 -6.06 7.16 -17.05
N ASN A 193 -4.79 6.77 -17.14
CA ASN A 193 -4.11 6.57 -18.42
C ASN A 193 -4.78 5.46 -19.25
N HIS A 194 -5.24 4.38 -18.61
CA HIS A 194 -5.99 3.32 -19.28
C HIS A 194 -7.34 3.82 -19.84
N LEU A 195 -8.13 4.53 -19.01
CA LEU A 195 -9.46 5.01 -19.40
C LEU A 195 -9.42 6.15 -20.42
N ALA A 196 -8.44 7.03 -20.29
CA ALA A 196 -8.22 8.13 -21.21
C ALA A 196 -7.84 7.60 -22.60
N GLY A 197 -6.98 6.59 -22.67
CA GLY A 197 -6.45 6.08 -23.93
C GLY A 197 -5.99 7.22 -24.84
N THR A 198 -6.45 7.24 -26.09
CA THR A 198 -6.17 8.34 -27.04
C THR A 198 -7.21 9.46 -27.03
N LYS A 199 -8.15 9.47 -26.07
CA LYS A 199 -9.27 10.43 -26.00
C LYS A 199 -8.92 11.69 -25.19
N SER A 200 -7.82 11.67 -24.45
CA SER A 200 -7.30 12.81 -23.69
C SER A 200 -5.86 13.09 -24.09
N ASN A 201 -5.49 14.36 -24.04
CA ASN A 201 -4.09 14.80 -24.18
C ASN A 201 -3.42 15.02 -22.82
N ASP A 202 -4.15 14.87 -21.71
CA ASP A 202 -3.53 15.02 -20.40
C ASP A 202 -2.65 13.81 -20.10
N PHE A 203 -1.47 14.08 -19.53
CA PHE A 203 -0.53 13.07 -19.09
C PHE A 203 -0.50 12.99 -17.56
N ARG A 204 -0.61 11.76 -17.03
CA ARG A 204 -0.42 11.47 -15.60
C ARG A 204 0.72 10.49 -15.45
N TYR A 205 1.69 10.83 -14.60
CA TYR A 205 2.82 9.98 -14.30
C TYR A 205 3.15 10.08 -12.81
N ALA A 206 3.20 8.93 -12.17
CA ALA A 206 3.50 8.79 -10.75
C ALA A 206 4.36 7.53 -10.60
N GLU A 207 5.65 7.74 -10.32
CA GLU A 207 6.67 6.70 -10.28
C GLU A 207 7.52 6.83 -9.02
N GLY A 208 8.00 5.70 -8.51
CA GLY A 208 8.87 5.66 -7.35
C GLY A 208 8.90 4.30 -6.65
N PRO A 209 9.85 4.09 -5.71
CA PRO A 209 10.85 5.06 -5.24
C PRO A 209 11.92 5.37 -6.31
N GLY A 210 12.43 6.61 -6.30
CA GLY A 210 13.55 6.99 -7.15
C GLY A 210 14.88 6.42 -6.64
N ARG A 211 15.82 6.15 -7.55
CA ARG A 211 17.18 5.71 -7.23
C ARG A 211 18.12 6.92 -7.26
N SER A 212 18.80 7.19 -6.15
CA SER A 212 19.86 8.21 -6.13
C SER A 212 20.98 7.84 -7.10
N LEU A 213 21.38 8.81 -7.92
CA LEU A 213 22.56 8.73 -8.75
C LEU A 213 23.76 9.29 -8.00
N ARG A 214 24.97 8.94 -8.45
CA ARG A 214 26.21 9.42 -7.82
C ARG A 214 26.27 10.96 -7.72
N TYR A 215 25.84 11.64 -8.77
CA TYR A 215 25.61 13.09 -8.86
C TYR A 215 24.73 13.36 -10.09
N GLY A 216 24.25 14.61 -10.22
CA GLY A 216 23.55 15.12 -11.41
C GLY A 216 24.51 15.31 -12.58
N GLU A 217 24.31 16.32 -13.41
CA GLU A 217 25.23 16.58 -14.54
C GLU A 217 26.64 16.97 -14.05
N ASN A 218 26.73 17.67 -12.92
CA ASN A 218 27.98 18.06 -12.26
C ASN A 218 28.01 17.59 -10.78
N PRO A 219 29.19 17.42 -10.16
CA PRO A 219 29.33 16.87 -8.80
C PRO A 219 28.59 17.61 -7.68
N HIS A 220 28.27 18.90 -7.88
CA HIS A 220 27.56 19.73 -6.89
C HIS A 220 26.03 19.64 -7.01
N GLN A 221 25.53 18.94 -8.03
CA GLN A 221 24.10 18.73 -8.28
C GLN A 221 23.71 17.32 -7.83
N ALA A 222 22.54 17.18 -7.19
CA ALA A 222 21.97 15.86 -6.91
C ALA A 222 21.27 15.31 -8.16
N GLY A 223 21.31 13.99 -8.34
CA GLY A 223 20.59 13.29 -9.41
C GLY A 223 19.74 12.16 -8.84
N ILE A 224 18.52 12.00 -9.34
CA ILE A 224 17.62 10.90 -9.00
C ILE A 224 17.05 10.33 -10.29
N PHE A 225 17.16 9.02 -10.47
CA PHE A 225 16.57 8.27 -11.57
C PHE A 225 15.21 7.69 -11.15
N TYR A 226 14.24 7.71 -12.04
CA TYR A 226 12.92 7.09 -11.86
C TYR A 226 12.67 6.11 -13.01
N GLY A 227 12.20 4.90 -12.67
CA GLY A 227 11.96 3.81 -13.61
C GLY A 227 12.68 2.52 -13.21
N ASP A 228 12.56 1.48 -14.03
CA ASP A 228 13.20 0.19 -13.79
C ASP A 228 14.54 0.10 -14.53
N LEU A 229 15.61 0.55 -13.87
CA LEU A 229 16.94 0.49 -14.47
C LEU A 229 17.43 -0.95 -14.66
N GLN A 230 17.00 -1.87 -13.79
CA GLN A 230 17.44 -3.27 -13.82
C GLN A 230 16.82 -4.04 -14.99
N HIS A 231 15.64 -3.63 -15.45
CA HIS A 231 15.05 -4.18 -16.67
C HIS A 231 15.95 -3.98 -17.90
N PHE A 232 16.63 -2.83 -17.99
CA PHE A 232 17.47 -2.48 -19.13
C PHE A 232 18.94 -2.89 -18.94
N PHE A 233 19.48 -2.77 -17.72
CA PHE A 233 20.91 -2.96 -17.48
C PHE A 233 21.18 -3.71 -16.17
N ASP A 234 21.93 -4.80 -16.29
CA ASP A 234 22.57 -5.48 -15.17
C ASP A 234 23.98 -4.93 -14.94
N GLN A 235 24.17 -4.17 -13.86
CA GLN A 235 25.50 -3.68 -13.49
C GLN A 235 26.36 -4.80 -12.90
N LEU A 236 27.24 -5.40 -13.74
CA LEU A 236 28.11 -6.51 -13.32
C LEU A 236 29.28 -6.07 -12.43
N HIS A 237 29.75 -4.84 -12.57
CA HIS A 237 30.87 -4.29 -11.79
C HIS A 237 30.85 -2.75 -11.81
N GLY A 238 31.73 -2.14 -11.00
CA GLY A 238 32.06 -0.73 -11.09
C GLY A 238 31.38 0.13 -10.04
N ASN A 239 31.56 1.42 -10.22
CA ASN A 239 31.02 2.45 -9.35
C ASN A 239 29.53 2.67 -9.61
N GLU A 240 28.81 3.30 -8.66
CA GLU A 240 27.45 3.76 -8.92
C GLU A 240 27.34 4.65 -10.17
N ILE A 241 26.25 4.46 -10.90
CA ILE A 241 25.96 5.14 -12.16
C ILE A 241 25.70 6.64 -11.88
N SER A 242 26.33 7.50 -12.68
CA SER A 242 26.09 8.95 -12.66
C SER A 242 25.03 9.37 -13.69
N TYR A 243 24.52 10.60 -13.59
CA TYR A 243 23.59 11.16 -14.57
C TYR A 243 24.15 11.13 -16.00
N ASN A 244 25.41 11.51 -16.20
CA ASN A 244 26.01 11.52 -17.52
C ASN A 244 26.15 10.10 -18.09
N ASN A 245 26.43 9.10 -17.24
CA ASN A 245 26.43 7.71 -17.69
C ASN A 245 25.06 7.26 -18.18
N MET A 246 23.97 7.70 -17.53
CA MET A 246 22.61 7.39 -17.98
C MET A 246 22.31 7.97 -19.36
N LEU A 247 22.73 9.21 -19.61
CA LEU A 247 22.58 9.85 -20.92
C LEU A 247 23.40 9.12 -21.98
N ASP A 248 24.67 8.79 -21.68
CA ASP A 248 25.55 8.08 -22.59
C ASP A 248 25.01 6.67 -22.92
N PHE A 249 24.46 5.96 -21.92
CA PHE A 249 23.86 4.64 -22.14
C PHE A 249 22.61 4.70 -23.03
N GLU A 250 21.71 5.65 -22.78
CA GLU A 250 20.52 5.84 -23.60
C GLU A 250 20.89 6.15 -25.06
N SER A 251 21.82 7.10 -25.26
CA SER A 251 22.26 7.48 -26.60
C SER A 251 23.01 6.35 -27.32
N ALA A 252 23.78 5.54 -26.60
CA ALA A 252 24.47 4.39 -27.18
C ALA A 252 23.49 3.27 -27.58
N VAL A 253 22.49 2.96 -26.74
CA VAL A 253 21.47 1.95 -27.04
C VAL A 253 20.62 2.41 -28.23
N ALA A 254 20.14 3.66 -28.23
CA ALA A 254 19.37 4.22 -29.34
C ALA A 254 20.14 4.18 -30.66
N LEU A 255 21.45 4.45 -30.64
CA LEU A 255 22.29 4.36 -31.83
C LEU A 255 22.45 2.92 -32.33
N ILE A 256 22.54 1.93 -31.45
CA ILE A 256 22.63 0.51 -31.85
C ILE A 256 21.30 0.07 -32.50
N ASP A 257 20.16 0.43 -31.89
CA ASP A 257 18.82 0.13 -32.38
C ASP A 257 18.52 0.72 -33.77
N ASP A 258 19.25 1.76 -34.20
CA ASP A 258 19.12 2.33 -35.56
C ASP A 258 19.73 1.44 -36.66
N PHE A 259 20.62 0.49 -36.32
CA PHE A 259 21.35 -0.35 -37.29
C PHE A 259 20.99 -1.84 -37.26
N GLU A 260 20.28 -2.32 -36.23
CA GLU A 260 19.79 -3.71 -36.09
C GLU A 260 18.27 -3.80 -36.32
#